data_AF-A0A2K1IVZ3-F1
#
_entry.id   AF-A0A2K1IVZ3-F1
#
_cell.length_a   1.000
_cell.length_b   1.000
_cell.length_c   1.000
_cell.angle_alpha   90.00
_cell.angle_beta   90.00
_cell.angle_gamma   90.00
#
_symmetry.space_group_name_H-M   'P 1'
#
loop_
_entity.id
_entity.type
_entity.pdbx_description
1 polymer ?
#
loop_
_entity_poly.entity_id
_entity_poly.type
_entity_poly.pdbx_seq_one_letter_code
_entity_poly.pdbx_strand_id
1 'polypeptide(L)' 'MLRELQELVLNYCQITSDEGLVEVGKYCGQLQFLHLEISIVS' A
#
# COMPACT_ATOMS: atom_id res chain seq x y z
N MET A 1 -11.04 10.22 3.08
CA MET A 1 -10.04 9.94 4.12
C MET A 1 -10.43 8.64 4.78
N LEU A 2 -9.68 7.56 4.56
CA LEU A 2 -9.97 6.23 5.12
C LEU A 2 -9.30 6.17 6.49
N ARG A 3 -9.93 6.81 7.48
CA ARG A 3 -9.30 7.02 8.77
C ARG A 3 -9.10 5.73 9.55
N GLU A 4 -9.87 4.67 9.30
CA GLU A 4 -9.82 3.44 10.12
C GLU A 4 -8.97 2.33 9.50
N LEU A 5 -8.37 2.53 8.33
CA LEU A 5 -7.58 1.49 7.68
C LEU A 5 -6.24 1.34 8.42
N GLN A 6 -6.04 0.19 9.08
CA GLN A 6 -4.83 -0.11 9.87
C GLN A 6 -3.87 -1.06 9.15
N GLU A 7 -4.37 -1.90 8.24
CA GLU A 7 -3.57 -2.87 7.50
C GLU A 7 -3.96 -2.83 6.02
N LEU A 8 -2.94 -2.78 5.15
CA LEU A 8 -3.09 -2.80 3.69
C LEU A 8 -2.10 -3.80 3.10
N VAL A 9 -2.62 -4.79 2.38
CA VAL A 9 -1.83 -5.84 1.73
C VAL A 9 -1.91 -5.66 0.22
N LEU A 10 -0.76 -5.39 -0.41
CA LEU A 10 -0.61 -5.24 -1.87
C LEU A 10 0.43 -6.23 -2.42
N ASN A 11 0.60 -7.36 -1.73
CA ASN A 11 1.52 -8.41 -2.16
C ASN A 11 1.14 -8.88 -3.57
N TYR A 12 2.17 -9.02 -4.40
CA TYR A 12 2.13 -9.49 -5.78
C TYR A 12 1.30 -8.58 -6.72
N CYS A 13 1.02 -7.34 -6.30
CA CYS A 13 0.48 -6.32 -7.19
C CYS A 13 1.57 -5.83 -8.14
N GLN A 14 1.38 -6.04 -9.45
CA GLN A 14 2.31 -5.60 -10.50
C GLN A 14 2.36 -4.09 -10.71
N ILE A 15 1.39 -3.33 -10.18
CA ILE A 15 1.17 -1.91 -10.49
C ILE A 15 0.93 -1.12 -9.19
N THR A 16 1.80 -1.29 -8.21
CA THR A 16 1.97 -0.26 -7.17
C THR A 16 3.08 0.67 -7.64
N SER A 17 2.68 1.80 -8.24
CA SER A 17 3.63 2.89 -8.50
C SER A 17 3.91 3.64 -7.19
N ASP A 18 5.09 4.26 -7.11
CA ASP A 18 5.48 5.04 -5.92
C ASP A 18 4.47 6.17 -5.64
N GLU A 19 3.88 6.76 -6.69
CA GLU A 19 2.83 7.77 -6.56
C GLU A 19 1.57 7.21 -5.88
N GLY A 20 1.20 5.97 -6.19
CA GLY A 20 0.07 5.30 -5.54
C GLY A 20 0.30 5.12 -4.03
N LEU A 21 1.52 4.79 -3.64
CA LEU A 21 1.90 4.64 -2.23
C LEU A 21 1.92 5.99 -1.48
N VAL A 22 2.30 7.07 -2.17
CA VAL A 22 2.22 8.43 -1.61
C VAL A 22 0.77 8.81 -1.30
N GLU A 23 -0.17 8.50 -2.18
CA GLU A 23 -1.60 8.77 -1.93
C GLU A 23 -2.16 7.91 -0.79
N VAL A 24 -1.71 6.66 -0.65
CA VAL A 24 -2.04 5.83 0.52
C VAL A 24 -1.60 6.52 1.82
N GLY A 25 -0.36 7.01 1.87
CA GLY A 25 0.16 7.74 3.04
C GLY A 25 -0.62 9.03 3.36
N LYS A 26 -1.13 9.73 2.34
CA LYS A 26 -1.95 10.95 2.52
C LYS A 26 -3.33 10.66 3.11
N TYR A 27 -3.96 9.56 2.70
CA TYR A 27 -5.37 9.31 3.02
C TYR A 27 -5.62 8.25 4.10
N CYS A 28 -4.63 7.41 4.40
CA CYS A 28 -4.70 6.32 5.37
C CYS A 28 -3.83 6.65 6.61
N GLY A 29 -4.18 7.72 7.32
CA GLY A 29 -3.38 8.23 8.44
C GLY A 29 -3.31 7.34 9.70
N GLN A 30 -4.10 6.28 9.79
CA GLN A 30 -4.01 5.27 10.86
C GLN A 30 -3.41 3.94 10.37
N LEU A 31 -2.85 3.90 9.15
CA LEU A 31 -2.23 2.70 8.62
C LEU A 31 -0.99 2.34 9.46
N GLN A 32 -0.98 1.14 10.00
CA GLN A 32 0.11 0.60 10.83
C GLN A 32 0.94 -0.41 10.04
N PHE A 33 0.29 -1.19 9.17
CA PHE A 33 0.93 -2.25 8.40
C PHE A 33 0.68 -2.06 6.91
N LEU A 34 1.76 -2.03 6.13
CA LEU A 34 1.74 -2.00 4.67
C LEU A 34 2.59 -3.15 4.15
N HIS A 35 1.96 -4.13 3.51
CA HIS A 35 2.64 -5.29 2.96
C HIS A 35 2.84 -5.10 1.46
N LEU A 36 4.11 -5.05 1.06
CA LEU A 36 4.56 -4.91 -0.32
C LEU A 36 5.54 -6.04 -0.63
N GLU A 37 5.05 -7.07 -1.30
CA GLU A 37 5.89 -8.14 -1.83
C GLU A 37 5.82 -8.11 -3.36
N ILE A 38 6.93 -7.82 -4.02
CA ILE A 38 6.98 -7.82 -5.49
C ILE A 38 7.16 -9.27 -5.95
N SER A 39 6.22 -9.78 -6.77
CA SER A 39 6.51 -10.94 -7.61
C SER A 39 7.48 -10.51 -8.70
N ILE A 40 8.78 -10.64 -8.47
CA ILE A 40 9.72 -10.66 -9.58
C ILE A 40 9.54 -12.03 -10.23
N VAL A 41 8.65 -12.14 -11.21
CA VAL A 41 8.70 -13.25 -12.16
C VAL A 41 9.94 -13.01 -13.02
N SER A 42 11.04 -13.67 -12.63
CA SER A 42 12.26 -13.81 -13.41
C SER A 42 12.02 -14.50 -14.74
#